data_AF-A0AAW5YF61-F1
#
_entry.id   AF-A0AAW5YF61-F1
#
_cell.length_a   1.000
_cell.length_b   1.000
_cell.length_c   1.000
_cell.angle_alpha   90.00
_cell.angle_beta   90.00
_cell.angle_gamma   90.00
#
_symmetry.space_group_name_H-M   'P 1'
#
loop_
_entity.id
_entity.type
_entity.pdbx_description
1 polymer ?
#
loop_
_entity_poly.entity_id
_entity_poly.type
_entity_poly.pdbx_seq_one_letter_code
_entity_poly.pdbx_strand_id
1 'polypeptide(L)'
;MKYIEIGIGNTWFVRTETENKDGTEFEERGIIKPIYFESLYVRVWFRKTCLIFDTKEGFKKVKKRRIEYKFIVGIVSRLDKEKVG
;
A
#
# COMPACT_ATOMS: atom_id res chain seq x y z
N MET A 1 9.96 -1.05 -0.64
CA MET A 1 9.02 -2.17 -0.94
C MET A 1 8.16 -1.83 -2.15
N LYS A 2 7.42 -2.79 -2.72
CA LYS A 2 6.35 -2.54 -3.70
C LYS A 2 4.99 -2.62 -3.01
N TYR A 3 4.17 -1.59 -3.12
CA TYR A 3 2.82 -1.54 -2.57
C TYR A 3 1.82 -1.49 -3.72
N ILE A 4 1.17 -2.61 -4.00
CA ILE A 4 0.22 -2.71 -5.10
C ILE A 4 -1.17 -2.51 -4.52
N GLU A 5 -1.80 -1.40 -4.85
CA GLU A 5 -3.06 -0.93 -4.27
C GLU A 5 -4.17 -0.92 -5.31
N ILE A 6 -5.35 -1.40 -4.90
CA ILE A 6 -6.61 -1.22 -5.61
C ILE A 6 -7.61 -0.54 -4.69
N GLY A 7 -8.29 0.50 -5.17
CA GLY A 7 -9.22 1.22 -4.32
C GLY A 7 -9.84 2.46 -4.94
N ILE A 8 -10.79 3.01 -4.18
CA ILE A 8 -11.50 4.25 -4.53
C ILE A 8 -10.94 5.38 -3.65
N GLY A 9 -10.71 6.55 -4.27
CA GLY A 9 -10.16 7.74 -3.60
C GLY A 9 -8.65 7.92 -3.77
N ASN A 10 -7.97 7.01 -4.48
CA ASN A 10 -6.62 7.22 -5.02
C ASN A 10 -6.68 7.87 -6.41
N THR A 11 -5.54 8.38 -6.89
CA THR A 11 -5.39 8.98 -8.24
C THR A 11 -5.81 8.01 -9.35
N TRP A 12 -5.51 6.71 -9.16
CA TRP A 12 -5.94 5.63 -10.05
C TRP A 12 -6.61 4.52 -9.26
N PHE A 13 -7.53 3.81 -9.92
CA PHE A 13 -8.22 2.66 -9.35
C PHE A 13 -7.26 1.52 -8.97
N VAL A 14 -6.19 1.34 -9.77
CA VAL A 14 -5.09 0.42 -9.48
C VAL A 14 -3.77 1.16 -9.64
N ARG A 15 -2.91 1.08 -8.63
CA ARG A 15 -1.57 1.70 -8.63
C ARG A 15 -0.56 0.79 -7.94
N THR A 16 0.71 0.93 -8.31
CA THR A 16 1.84 0.35 -7.60
C THR A 16 2.74 1.48 -7.14
N GLU A 17 3.02 1.55 -5.85
CA GLU A 17 4.01 2.46 -5.28
C GLU A 17 5.28 1.67 -4.99
N THR A 18 6.38 2.06 -5.62
CA THR A 18 7.67 1.38 -5.47
C THR A 18 8.61 2.28 -4.68
N GLU A 19 9.03 1.79 -3.53
CA GLU A 19 10.00 2.41 -2.63
C GLU A 19 11.32 1.64 -2.71
N ASN A 20 12.35 2.27 -3.25
CA ASN A 20 13.69 1.67 -3.40
C ASN A 20 14.48 1.69 -2.08
N LYS A 21 15.55 0.88 -2.02
CA LYS A 21 16.47 0.84 -0.86
C LYS A 21 17.13 2.22 -0.60
N ASP A 22 17.29 3.02 -1.63
CA ASP A 22 17.84 4.39 -1.56
C ASP A 22 16.82 5.43 -1.03
N GLY A 23 15.62 5.01 -0.64
CA GLY A 23 14.56 5.89 -0.15
C GLY A 23 13.82 6.66 -1.25
N THR A 24 14.06 6.36 -2.52
CA THR A 24 13.30 6.94 -3.64
C THR A 24 11.95 6.25 -3.78
N GLU A 25 10.89 7.04 -3.83
CA GLU A 25 9.51 6.58 -4.02
C GLU A 25 9.00 7.01 -5.40
N PHE A 26 8.35 6.10 -6.13
CA PHE A 26 7.66 6.43 -7.37
C PHE A 26 6.33 5.69 -7.49
N GLU A 27 5.33 6.38 -8.04
CA GLU A 27 4.00 5.84 -8.28
C GLU A 27 3.85 5.43 -9.76
N GLU A 28 3.43 4.19 -9.98
CA GLU A 28 3.13 3.64 -11.30
C GLU A 28 1.65 3.25 -11.40
N ARG A 29 1.04 3.49 -12.56
CA ARG A 29 -0.35 3.09 -12.82
C ARG A 29 -0.40 1.60 -13.15
N GLY A 30 -1.26 0.85 -12.46
CA GLY A 30 -1.45 -0.59 -12.69
C GLY A 30 -0.63 -1.49 -11.77
N ILE A 31 -0.48 -2.76 -12.15
CA ILE A 31 0.19 -3.81 -11.38
C ILE A 31 1.57 -4.08 -11.99
N ILE A 32 2.64 -3.83 -11.23
CA ILE A 32 4.02 -3.99 -11.71
C ILE A 32 4.59 -5.34 -11.26
N LYS A 33 4.97 -6.17 -12.23
CA LYS A 33 5.60 -7.48 -12.01
C LYS A 33 7.13 -7.34 -11.91
N PRO A 34 7.86 -8.29 -11.31
CA PRO A 34 7.37 -9.44 -10.53
C PRO A 34 6.79 -9.00 -9.16
N ILE A 35 5.90 -9.84 -8.62
CA ILE A 35 5.25 -9.66 -7.31
C ILE A 35 5.75 -10.78 -6.39
N TYR A 36 6.41 -10.40 -5.30
CA TYR A 36 6.86 -11.27 -4.23
C TYR A 36 6.06 -10.96 -2.97
N PHE A 37 4.88 -11.58 -2.84
CA PHE A 37 3.93 -11.32 -1.76
C PHE A 37 4.59 -11.42 -0.37
N GLU A 38 4.34 -10.40 0.45
CA GLU A 38 4.83 -10.32 1.83
C GLU A 38 3.67 -10.14 2.83
N SER A 39 2.77 -9.19 2.58
CA SER A 39 1.58 -8.99 3.42
C SER A 39 0.42 -8.43 2.59
N LEU A 40 -0.78 -8.51 3.15
CA LEU A 40 -1.98 -7.87 2.64
C LEU A 40 -2.40 -6.80 3.64
N TYR A 41 -2.79 -5.63 3.16
CA TYR A 41 -3.40 -4.60 3.98
C TYR A 41 -4.70 -4.05 3.41
N VAL A 42 -5.55 -3.59 4.31
CA VAL A 42 -6.75 -2.82 4.02
C VAL A 42 -6.60 -1.46 4.67
N ARG A 43 -6.82 -0.41 3.90
CA ARG A 43 -6.78 0.98 4.36
C ARG A 43 -8.11 1.65 4.11
N VAL A 44 -8.75 2.08 5.19
CA VAL A 44 -10.01 2.81 5.16
C VAL A 44 -9.78 4.22 5.67
N TRP A 45 -9.96 5.19 4.79
CA TRP A 45 -10.00 6.59 5.19
C TRP A 45 -11.45 7.01 5.37
N PHE A 46 -11.79 7.40 6.60
CA PHE A 46 -13.10 7.92 6.95
C PHE A 46 -12.94 9.25 7.69
N ARG A 47 -13.35 10.33 7.03
CA ARG A 47 -13.19 11.71 7.53
C ARG A 47 -11.72 12.03 7.84
N LYS A 48 -11.41 12.34 9.10
CA LYS A 48 -10.04 12.62 9.59
C LYS A 48 -9.34 11.38 10.13
N THR A 49 -9.93 10.20 9.98
CA THR A 49 -9.37 8.95 10.52
C THR A 49 -8.96 8.04 9.38
N CYS A 50 -7.70 7.61 9.39
CA CYS A 50 -7.18 6.58 8.51
C CYS A 50 -6.96 5.31 9.35
N LEU A 51 -7.68 4.25 9.01
CA LEU A 51 -7.53 2.92 9.57
C LEU A 51 -6.71 2.09 8.60
N ILE A 52 -5.69 1.42 9.10
CA ILE A 52 -4.83 0.51 8.34
C ILE A 52 -4.85 -0.81 9.09
N PHE A 53 -5.20 -1.87 8.40
CA PHE A 53 -5.12 -3.23 8.89
C PHE A 53 -4.18 -3.99 7.98
N ASP A 54 -3.00 -4.37 8.45
CA ASP A 54 -2.03 -5.15 7.70
C ASP A 54 -1.88 -6.53 8.37
N THR A 55 -1.78 -7.60 7.59
CA THR A 55 -1.68 -8.97 8.12
C THR A 55 -0.39 -9.24 8.88
N LYS A 56 0.66 -8.45 8.66
CA LYS A 56 1.98 -8.56 9.28
C LYS A 56 2.18 -7.54 10.40
N GLU A 57 1.83 -6.27 10.18
CA GLU A 57 1.96 -5.19 11.19
C GLU A 57 0.75 -5.07 12.13
N GLY A 58 -0.39 -5.65 11.77
CA GLY A 58 -1.63 -5.59 12.55
C GLY A 58 -2.44 -4.31 12.30
N PHE A 59 -3.18 -3.87 13.33
CA PHE A 59 -4.10 -2.74 13.23
C PHE A 59 -3.47 -1.42 13.68
N LYS A 60 -3.59 -0.39 12.83
CA LYS A 60 -3.11 0.96 13.07
C LYS A 60 -4.21 1.99 12.80
N LYS A 61 -4.37 2.93 13.71
CA LYS A 61 -5.31 4.05 13.60
C LYS A 61 -4.56 5.36 13.62
N VAL A 62 -4.73 6.18 12.58
CA VAL A 62 -4.04 7.46 12.41
C VAL A 62 -5.04 8.58 12.23
N LYS A 63 -4.94 9.65 13.02
CA LYS A 63 -5.68 10.89 12.76
C LYS A 63 -4.93 11.75 11.75
N LYS A 64 -5.65 12.28 10.76
CA LYS A 64 -5.13 13.09 9.67
C LYS A 64 -5.77 14.49 9.73
N ARG A 65 -5.04 15.51 9.27
CA ARG A 65 -5.50 16.91 9.31
C ARG A 65 -6.64 17.16 8.32
N ARG A 66 -6.57 16.52 7.15
CA ARG A 66 -7.54 16.62 6.06
C ARG A 66 -8.64 15.57 6.15
N ILE A 67 -9.78 15.89 5.57
CA ILE A 67 -10.93 14.99 5.42
C ILE A 67 -10.82 14.32 4.05
N GLU A 68 -10.80 13.00 4.02
CA GLU A 68 -10.90 12.21 2.78
C GLU A 68 -11.82 11.00 3.02
N TYR A 69 -12.25 10.38 1.94
CA TYR A 69 -12.96 9.09 1.97
C TYR A 69 -12.28 8.17 0.97
N LYS A 70 -11.65 7.11 1.47
CA LYS A 70 -10.92 6.14 0.66
C LYS A 70 -11.17 4.74 1.18
N PHE A 71 -11.25 3.80 0.27
CA PHE A 71 -11.24 2.38 0.59
C PHE A 71 -10.24 1.71 -0.33
N ILE A 72 -9.16 1.19 0.25
CA ILE A 72 -8.01 0.68 -0.47
C ILE A 72 -7.69 -0.71 0.08
N VAL A 73 -7.49 -1.67 -0.81
CA VAL A 73 -6.90 -2.97 -0.51
C VAL A 73 -5.56 -3.00 -1.22
N GLY A 74 -4.50 -3.32 -0.50
CA GLY A 74 -3.16 -3.36 -1.06
C GLY A 74 -2.39 -4.60 -0.63
N ILE A 75 -1.46 -5.02 -1.46
CA ILE A 75 -0.48 -6.05 -1.11
C ILE A 75 0.90 -5.42 -1.03
N VAL A 76 1.67 -5.83 -0.02
CA VAL A 76 3.09 -5.53 0.07
C VAL A 76 3.86 -6.63 -0.64
N SER A 77 4.76 -6.23 -1.51
CA SER A 77 5.65 -7.09 -2.26
C SER A 77 7.09 -6.65 -2.05
N ARG A 78 8.00 -7.61 -1.95
CA ARG A 78 9.44 -7.32 -1.94
C ARG A 78 9.92 -6.92 -3.34
N LEU A 79 11.03 -6.19 -3.40
CA LEU A 79 11.70 -5.79 -4.65
C LEU A 79 12.48 -6.94 -5.28
N ASP A 80 13.18 -7.70 -4.43
CA ASP A 80 14.06 -8.78 -4.82
C ASP A 80 13.56 -10.15 -4.36
N LYS A 81 13.99 -11.17 -5.11
CA LYS A 81 13.90 -12.58 -4.73
C LYS A 81 15.07 -12.94 -3.81
N GLU A 82 15.32 -12.19 -2.74
CA GLU A 82 16.26 -12.66 -1.73
C GLU A 82 15.62 -13.88 -1.04
N LYS A 83 16.30 -15.01 -1.21
CA LYS A 83 15.85 -16.37 -0.91
C LYS A 83 15.26 -16.43 0.49
N VAL A 84 14.02 -16.92 0.59
CA VAL A 84 13.61 -17.64 1.80
C VAL A 84 14.46 -18.91 1.81
N GLY A 85 15.61 -18.83 2.47
CA GLY A 85 16.48 -19.96 2.81
C GLY A 85 16.17 -20.42 4.22
#